data_AF-A0A848DI76-F1
#
_entry.id   AF-A0A848DI76-F1
#
_cell.length_a   1.000
_cell.length_b   1.000
_cell.length_c   1.000
_cell.angle_alpha   90.00
_cell.angle_beta   90.00
_cell.angle_gamma   90.00
#
_symmetry.space_group_name_H-M   'P 1'
#
loop_
_entity.id
_entity.type
_entity.pdbx_description
1 polymer ?
#
loop_
_entity_poly.entity_id
_entity_poly.type
_entity_poly.pdbx_seq_one_letter_code
_entity_poly.pdbx_strand_id
1 'polypeptide(L)'
;MAPSGLLAAASLRDSAGIDAAAVLVAVDSSAGLIAELVALARDFAAIHLMRTEPARTKEAQLALRGAAPVITDRQTTAIAMTAALLSTLARAGLSPHAAQAVIIGAAQNPTWPLAVAAWLGEIISWNPDDSYYFPLPKPARRATIVLDVLGSPT
;
A
#
# COMPACT_ATOMS: atom_id res chain seq x y z
N MET A 1 -10.38 -0.27 22.02
CA MET A 1 -10.09 -0.26 20.56
C MET A 1 -9.70 -1.67 20.18
N ALA A 2 -10.47 -2.39 19.36
CA ALA A 2 -10.10 -3.74 18.96
C ALA A 2 -8.74 -3.69 18.23
N PRO A 3 -7.81 -4.63 18.49
CA PRO A 3 -6.53 -4.64 17.79
C PRO A 3 -6.82 -4.78 16.29
N SER A 4 -6.25 -3.88 15.48
CA SER A 4 -6.60 -3.70 14.06
C SER A 4 -6.56 -5.00 13.22
N GLY A 5 -5.76 -6.00 13.63
CA GLY A 5 -5.73 -7.31 13.00
C GLY A 5 -7.02 -8.12 13.14
N LEU A 6 -7.74 -8.03 14.26
CA LEU A 6 -9.02 -8.73 14.44
C LEU A 6 -10.11 -8.15 13.52
N LEU A 7 -10.11 -6.83 13.34
CA LEU A 7 -11.03 -6.17 12.41
C LEU A 7 -10.72 -6.55 10.96
N ALA A 8 -9.43 -6.63 10.60
CA ALA A 8 -9.03 -7.09 9.28
C ALA A 8 -9.45 -8.54 9.01
N ALA A 9 -9.28 -9.45 9.97
CA ALA A 9 -9.70 -10.84 9.84
C ALA A 9 -11.22 -10.98 9.69
N ALA A 10 -12.00 -10.24 10.50
CA ALA A 10 -13.45 -10.20 10.36
C ALA A 10 -13.87 -9.65 8.99
N SER A 11 -13.25 -8.56 8.53
CA SER A 11 -13.56 -7.95 7.23
C SER A 11 -13.28 -8.89 6.05
N LEU A 12 -12.20 -9.68 6.11
CA LEU A 12 -11.88 -10.69 5.10
C LEU A 12 -12.95 -11.78 5.02
N ARG A 13 -13.46 -12.22 6.17
CA ARG A 13 -14.55 -13.20 6.23
C ARG A 13 -15.84 -12.61 5.68
N ASP A 14 -16.22 -11.42 6.14
CA ASP A 14 -17.50 -10.79 5.79
C ASP A 14 -17.57 -10.36 4.33
N SER A 15 -16.45 -9.88 3.78
CA SER A 15 -16.41 -9.28 2.42
C SER A 15 -15.97 -10.26 1.34
N ALA A 16 -15.18 -11.27 1.68
CA ALA A 16 -14.58 -12.19 0.70
C ALA A 16 -14.80 -13.68 1.03
N GLY A 17 -15.43 -14.01 2.16
CA GLY A 17 -15.60 -15.40 2.60
C GLY A 17 -14.27 -16.09 2.93
N ILE A 18 -13.21 -15.33 3.20
CA ILE A 18 -11.88 -15.85 3.50
C ILE A 18 -11.75 -16.03 5.00
N ASP A 19 -11.53 -17.28 5.44
CA ASP A 19 -11.19 -17.56 6.83
C ASP A 19 -9.79 -17.04 7.15
N ALA A 20 -9.72 -16.11 8.09
CA ALA A 20 -8.49 -15.45 8.51
C ALA A 20 -8.37 -15.42 10.03
N ALA A 21 -7.14 -15.53 10.54
CA ALA A 21 -6.83 -15.41 11.96
C ALA A 21 -5.85 -14.26 12.19
N ALA A 22 -6.10 -13.46 13.24
CA ALA A 22 -5.19 -12.43 13.67
C ALA A 22 -4.16 -13.02 14.63
N VAL A 23 -2.88 -13.04 14.23
CA VAL A 23 -1.77 -13.53 15.04
C VAL A 23 -0.87 -12.35 15.41
N LEU A 24 -0.67 -12.11 16.71
CA LEU A 24 0.30 -11.13 17.19
C LEU A 24 1.67 -11.78 17.31
N VAL A 25 2.63 -11.28 16.55
CA VAL A 25 4.03 -11.74 16.59
C VAL A 25 4.87 -10.66 17.28
N ALA A 26 5.34 -10.93 18.49
CA ALA A 26 6.17 -10.02 19.27
C ALA A 26 7.63 -10.49 19.22
N VAL A 27 8.41 -9.88 18.33
CA VAL A 27 9.81 -10.25 18.06
C VAL A 27 10.67 -8.99 17.95
N ASP A 28 11.86 -9.04 18.54
CA ASP A 28 12.81 -7.93 18.59
C ASP A 28 13.68 -7.83 17.32
N SER A 29 13.76 -8.91 16.54
CA SER A 29 14.66 -9.04 15.39
C SER A 29 13.93 -9.49 14.12
N SER A 30 14.51 -9.16 12.96
CA SER A 30 14.03 -9.65 11.67
C SER A 30 14.12 -11.17 11.55
N ALA A 31 15.20 -11.77 12.09
CA ALA A 31 15.39 -13.21 12.07
C ALA A 31 14.30 -13.93 12.88
N GLY A 32 13.96 -13.40 14.07
CA GLY A 32 12.84 -13.89 14.88
C GLY A 32 11.52 -13.79 14.14
N LEU A 33 11.25 -12.65 13.48
CA LEU A 33 10.05 -12.49 12.64
C LEU A 33 9.99 -13.55 11.55
N ILE A 34 11.06 -13.75 10.79
CA ILE A 34 11.10 -14.72 9.70
C ILE A 34 10.84 -16.14 10.22
N ALA A 35 11.44 -16.53 11.34
CA ALA A 35 11.24 -17.85 11.93
C ALA A 35 9.76 -18.11 12.28
N GLU A 36 9.10 -17.13 12.92
CA GLU A 36 7.68 -17.19 13.25
C GLU A 36 6.81 -17.27 11.98
N LEU A 37 7.11 -16.45 10.97
CA LEU A 37 6.37 -16.47 9.71
C LEU A 37 6.53 -17.79 8.94
N VAL A 38 7.71 -18.40 8.98
CA VAL A 38 7.96 -19.72 8.37
C VAL A 38 7.17 -20.82 9.09
N ALA A 39 7.01 -20.73 10.42
CA ALA A 39 6.16 -21.65 11.16
C ALA A 39 4.68 -21.47 10.75
N LEU A 40 4.20 -20.22 10.72
CA LEU A 40 2.82 -19.89 10.33
C LEU A 40 2.51 -20.27 8.87
N ALA A 41 3.46 -20.16 7.96
CA ALA A 41 3.28 -20.51 6.55
C ALA A 41 2.96 -22.00 6.32
N ARG A 42 3.07 -22.86 7.34
CA ARG A 42 2.65 -24.26 7.28
C ARG A 42 1.13 -24.43 7.41
N ASP A 43 0.50 -23.53 8.15
CA ASP A 43 -0.93 -23.58 8.48
C ASP A 43 -1.75 -22.57 7.67
N PHE A 44 -1.10 -21.53 7.12
CA PHE A 44 -1.74 -20.45 6.37
C PHE A 44 -1.26 -20.40 4.92
N ALA A 45 -2.21 -20.40 3.97
CA ALA A 45 -1.92 -20.30 2.53
C ALA A 45 -1.44 -18.91 2.09
N ALA A 46 -1.59 -17.89 2.93
CA ALA A 46 -1.14 -16.52 2.69
C ALA A 46 -0.96 -15.80 4.03
N ILE A 47 -0.05 -14.82 4.07
CA ILE A 47 0.20 -14.01 5.26
C ILE A 47 0.04 -12.53 4.92
N HIS A 48 -0.78 -11.83 5.69
CA HIS A 48 -0.90 -10.37 5.62
C HIS A 48 -0.17 -9.71 6.80
N LEU A 49 0.95 -9.05 6.52
CA LEU A 49 1.73 -8.31 7.50
C LEU A 49 1.17 -6.91 7.70
N MET A 50 0.65 -6.69 8.90
CA MET A 50 0.15 -5.39 9.34
C MET A 50 1.14 -4.72 10.29
N ARG A 51 1.24 -3.38 10.23
CA ARG A 51 2.03 -2.54 11.15
C ARG A 51 3.47 -3.01 11.32
N THR A 52 4.09 -3.47 10.23
CA THR A 52 5.47 -3.97 10.22
C THR A 52 6.37 -2.99 9.46
N GLU A 53 7.57 -2.72 10.00
CA GLU A 53 8.55 -1.85 9.35
C GLU A 53 8.90 -2.33 7.93
N PRO A 54 9.00 -1.43 6.93
CA PRO A 54 9.18 -1.83 5.53
C PRO A 54 10.41 -2.69 5.27
N ALA A 55 11.54 -2.42 5.93
CA ALA A 55 12.74 -3.24 5.78
C ALA A 55 12.46 -4.70 6.19
N ARG A 56 11.77 -4.90 7.32
CA ARG A 56 11.38 -6.23 7.83
C ARG A 56 10.37 -6.90 6.90
N THR A 57 9.40 -6.16 6.35
CA THR A 57 8.45 -6.72 5.38
C THR A 57 9.14 -7.24 4.12
N LYS A 58 10.15 -6.51 3.62
CA LYS A 58 10.91 -6.91 2.42
C LYS A 58 11.75 -8.16 2.69
N GLU A 59 12.40 -8.23 3.85
CA GLU A 59 13.15 -9.42 4.27
C GLU A 59 12.24 -10.65 4.43
N ALA A 60 11.07 -10.49 5.07
CA ALA A 60 10.07 -11.54 5.18
C ALA A 60 9.56 -12.02 3.82
N GLN A 61 9.24 -11.09 2.92
CA GLN A 61 8.83 -11.41 1.55
C GLN A 61 9.90 -12.18 0.78
N LEU A 62 11.19 -11.86 0.98
CA LEU A 62 12.30 -12.58 0.36
C LEU A 62 12.46 -13.98 0.95
N ALA A 63 12.41 -14.10 2.28
CA ALA A 63 12.60 -15.37 2.98
C ALA A 63 11.47 -16.37 2.73
N LEU A 64 10.24 -15.90 2.57
CA LEU A 64 9.07 -16.75 2.30
C LEU A 64 8.78 -16.95 0.81
N ARG A 65 9.65 -16.50 -0.11
CA ARG A 65 9.46 -16.71 -1.56
C ARG A 65 9.28 -18.19 -1.87
N GLY A 66 8.12 -18.54 -2.42
CA GLY A 66 7.76 -19.91 -2.80
C GLY A 66 7.15 -20.76 -1.69
N ALA A 67 7.16 -20.30 -0.43
CA ALA A 67 6.49 -20.97 0.68
C ALA A 67 5.05 -20.47 0.86
N ALA A 68 4.88 -19.16 1.02
CA ALA A 68 3.57 -18.52 1.09
C ALA A 68 3.66 -17.06 0.59
N PRO A 69 2.63 -16.55 -0.10
CA PRO A 69 2.55 -15.14 -0.45
C PRO A 69 2.46 -14.29 0.81
N VAL A 70 3.36 -13.30 0.89
CA VAL A 70 3.39 -12.30 1.97
C VAL A 70 2.92 -10.95 1.43
N ILE A 71 1.73 -10.55 1.86
CA ILE A 71 1.05 -9.29 1.51
C ILE A 71 1.31 -8.28 2.62
N THR A 72 1.46 -7.00 2.29
CA THR A 72 1.78 -5.94 3.26
C THR A 72 0.74 -4.82 3.23
N ASP A 73 0.58 -4.10 4.35
CA ASP A 73 -0.24 -2.88 4.42
C ASP A 73 0.09 -1.87 3.30
N ARG A 74 1.38 -1.74 2.95
CA ARG A 74 1.81 -0.85 1.88
C ARG A 74 1.29 -1.30 0.51
N GLN A 75 1.34 -2.60 0.23
CA GLN A 75 0.81 -3.14 -1.03
C GLN A 75 -0.71 -3.03 -1.11
N THR A 76 -1.43 -3.35 -0.03
CA THR A 76 -2.90 -3.24 0.01
C THR A 76 -3.34 -1.80 -0.14
N THR A 77 -2.66 -0.85 0.53
CA THR A 77 -2.94 0.58 0.36
C THR A 77 -2.61 1.05 -1.05
N ALA A 78 -1.48 0.64 -1.63
CA ALA A 78 -1.14 0.98 -3.02
C ALA A 78 -2.21 0.49 -4.01
N ILE A 79 -2.67 -0.75 -3.86
CA ILE A 79 -3.74 -1.33 -4.69
C ILE A 79 -5.03 -0.51 -4.55
N ALA A 80 -5.46 -0.24 -3.32
CA ALA A 80 -6.67 0.54 -3.08
C ALA A 80 -6.59 1.94 -3.69
N MET A 81 -5.45 2.62 -3.52
CA MET A 81 -5.22 3.96 -4.09
C MET A 81 -5.20 3.95 -5.62
N THR A 82 -4.48 3.02 -6.24
CA THR A 82 -4.48 2.90 -7.70
C THR A 82 -5.86 2.55 -8.25
N ALA A 83 -6.62 1.66 -7.59
CA ALA A 83 -7.99 1.35 -7.97
C ALA A 83 -8.90 2.58 -7.87
N ALA A 84 -8.79 3.37 -6.79
CA ALA A 84 -9.56 4.60 -6.60
C ALA A 84 -9.22 5.64 -7.68
N LEU A 85 -7.94 5.79 -8.01
CA LEU A 85 -7.43 6.66 -9.06
C LEU A 85 -7.99 6.28 -10.43
N LEU A 86 -7.83 5.02 -10.85
CA LEU A 86 -8.35 4.53 -12.12
C LEU A 86 -9.88 4.65 -12.21
N SER A 87 -10.59 4.32 -11.14
CA SER A 87 -12.05 4.45 -11.07
C SER A 87 -12.49 5.91 -11.21
N THR A 88 -11.73 6.85 -10.64
CA THR A 88 -12.01 8.28 -10.73
C THR A 88 -11.80 8.80 -12.14
N LEU A 89 -10.70 8.42 -12.80
CA LEU A 89 -10.44 8.76 -14.19
C LEU A 89 -11.51 8.19 -15.12
N ALA A 90 -11.87 6.92 -14.93
CA ALA A 90 -12.91 6.26 -15.71
C ALA A 90 -14.27 6.97 -15.58
N ARG A 91 -14.68 7.35 -14.35
CA ARG A 91 -15.92 8.12 -14.12
C ARG A 91 -15.89 9.50 -14.76
N ALA A 92 -14.72 10.12 -14.87
CA ALA A 92 -14.54 11.39 -15.54
C ALA A 92 -14.43 11.27 -17.08
N GLY A 93 -14.45 10.05 -17.64
CA GLY A 93 -14.25 9.81 -19.06
C GLY A 93 -12.82 10.09 -19.54
N LEU A 94 -11.85 10.08 -18.62
CA LEU A 94 -10.45 10.41 -18.90
C LEU A 94 -9.62 9.15 -19.09
N SER A 95 -8.74 9.16 -20.08
CA SER A 95 -7.78 8.08 -20.30
C SER A 95 -6.67 8.12 -19.25
N PRO A 96 -6.37 7.02 -18.53
CA PRO A 96 -5.23 6.95 -17.61
C PRO A 96 -3.90 7.33 -18.27
N HIS A 97 -3.73 6.96 -19.53
CA HIS A 97 -2.50 7.23 -20.28
C HIS A 97 -2.29 8.72 -20.61
N ALA A 98 -3.36 9.51 -20.64
CA ALA A 98 -3.28 10.96 -20.87
C ALA A 98 -3.32 11.77 -19.56
N ALA A 99 -3.49 11.11 -18.41
CA ALA A 99 -3.65 11.76 -17.13
C ALA A 99 -2.30 12.13 -16.50
N GLN A 100 -2.23 13.33 -15.94
CA GLN A 100 -1.15 13.77 -15.05
C GLN A 100 -1.62 13.62 -13.60
N ALA A 101 -0.97 12.73 -12.86
CA ALA A 101 -1.26 12.46 -11.45
C ALA A 101 -0.19 13.11 -10.55
N VAL A 102 -0.62 13.89 -9.56
CA VAL A 102 0.26 14.36 -8.49
C VAL A 102 -0.03 13.52 -7.25
N ILE A 103 1.00 12.87 -6.71
CA ILE A 103 0.88 12.04 -5.50
C ILE A 103 1.65 12.72 -4.37
N ILE A 104 0.92 13.18 -3.36
CA ILE A 104 1.44 13.87 -2.16
C ILE A 104 1.75 12.81 -1.09
N GLY A 105 2.90 12.94 -0.43
CA GLY A 105 3.35 12.00 0.61
C GLY A 105 4.07 10.79 0.02
N ALA A 106 4.75 11.00 -1.10
CA ALA A 106 5.25 9.92 -1.92
C ALA A 106 6.23 8.97 -1.21
N ALA A 107 7.13 9.52 -0.40
CA ALA A 107 8.15 8.75 0.30
C ALA A 107 7.56 7.73 1.29
N GLN A 108 6.36 7.97 1.80
CA GLN A 108 5.77 7.18 2.89
C GLN A 108 5.02 5.96 2.39
N ASN A 109 4.51 5.99 1.15
CA ASN A 109 3.72 4.88 0.61
C ASN A 109 4.00 4.65 -0.88
N PRO A 110 4.99 3.80 -1.25
CA PRO A 110 5.47 3.54 -2.61
C PRO A 110 4.38 3.03 -3.58
N THR A 111 3.47 3.91 -4.02
CA THR A 111 2.40 3.61 -5.00
C THR A 111 2.85 3.73 -6.45
N TRP A 112 3.95 4.43 -6.71
CA TRP A 112 4.52 4.67 -8.04
C TRP A 112 4.71 3.39 -8.87
N PRO A 113 5.22 2.27 -8.33
CA PRO A 113 5.39 1.06 -9.12
C PRO A 113 4.06 0.54 -9.67
N LEU A 114 2.99 0.63 -8.88
CA LEU A 114 1.65 0.17 -9.29
C LEU A 114 0.97 1.18 -10.22
N ALA A 115 1.16 2.47 -9.95
CA ALA A 115 0.69 3.55 -10.82
C ALA A 115 1.32 3.49 -12.22
N VAL A 116 2.63 3.23 -12.30
CA VAL A 116 3.36 3.00 -13.56
C VAL A 116 2.85 1.73 -14.24
N ALA A 117 2.69 0.63 -13.50
CA ALA A 117 2.14 -0.61 -14.03
C ALA A 117 0.69 -0.46 -14.54
N ALA A 118 -0.06 0.49 -14.01
CA ALA A 118 -1.41 0.86 -14.44
C ALA A 118 -1.44 1.85 -15.63
N TRP A 119 -0.30 2.10 -16.27
CA TRP A 119 -0.17 2.93 -17.47
C TRP A 119 -0.60 4.39 -17.29
N LEU A 120 -0.40 4.96 -16.10
CA LEU A 120 -0.59 6.40 -15.91
C LEU A 120 0.46 7.18 -16.70
N GLY A 121 0.01 8.19 -17.43
CA GLY A 121 0.84 8.95 -18.37
C GLY A 121 1.99 9.68 -17.70
N GLU A 122 1.67 10.58 -16.77
CA GLU A 122 2.67 11.35 -16.03
C GLU A 122 2.38 11.26 -14.53
N ILE A 123 3.40 10.91 -13.74
CA ILE A 123 3.32 10.84 -12.28
C ILE A 123 4.32 11.81 -11.68
N ILE A 124 3.83 12.80 -10.95
CA ILE A 124 4.63 13.71 -10.15
C ILE A 124 4.54 13.26 -8.69
N SER A 125 5.69 12.89 -8.13
CA SER A 125 5.84 12.68 -6.69
C SER A 125 6.03 14.02 -6.01
N TRP A 126 5.34 14.24 -4.90
CA TRP A 126 5.56 15.41 -4.06
C TRP A 126 5.58 15.02 -2.58
N ASN A 127 6.54 15.56 -1.85
CA ASN A 127 6.68 15.44 -0.40
C ASN A 127 6.79 16.82 0.24
N PRO A 128 6.45 16.98 1.52
CA PRO A 128 6.63 18.25 2.24
C PRO A 128 8.04 18.84 2.12
N ASP A 129 9.06 17.99 2.08
CA ASP A 129 10.47 18.39 1.93
C ASP A 129 10.77 19.02 0.56
N ASP A 130 9.97 18.72 -0.46
CA ASP A 130 10.11 19.29 -1.80
C ASP A 130 9.60 20.75 -1.85
N SER A 131 8.83 21.19 -0.85
CA SER A 131 8.13 22.48 -0.86
C SER A 131 9.03 23.69 -1.11
N TYR A 132 10.27 23.65 -0.65
CA TYR A 132 11.24 24.74 -0.81
C TYR A 132 11.67 24.93 -2.27
N TYR A 133 11.91 23.84 -3.00
CA TYR A 133 12.37 23.88 -4.39
C TYR A 133 11.21 23.78 -5.40
N PHE A 134 10.11 23.15 -4.99
CA PHE A 134 8.99 22.79 -5.86
C PHE A 134 7.65 22.95 -5.11
N PRO A 135 7.08 24.17 -5.07
CA PRO A 135 5.83 24.43 -4.35
C PRO A 135 4.63 23.69 -4.96
N LEU A 136 3.88 22.97 -4.13
CA LEU A 136 2.73 22.13 -4.52
C LEU A 136 1.66 22.81 -5.39
N PRO A 137 1.30 24.10 -5.21
CA PRO A 137 0.22 24.71 -6.02
C PRO A 137 0.47 24.67 -7.52
N LYS A 138 1.73 24.69 -7.97
CA LYS A 138 2.08 24.68 -9.39
C LYS A 138 1.78 23.33 -10.07
N PRO A 139 2.30 22.18 -9.61
CA PRO A 139 1.96 20.87 -10.18
C PRO A 139 0.48 20.52 -9.95
N ALA A 140 -0.08 20.82 -8.77
CA ALA A 140 -1.47 20.46 -8.46
C ALA A 140 -2.50 21.12 -9.39
N ARG A 141 -2.29 22.37 -9.80
CA ARG A 141 -3.19 23.07 -10.75
C ARG A 141 -3.17 22.51 -12.16
N ARG A 142 -2.11 21.81 -12.55
CA ARG A 142 -1.96 21.22 -13.88
C ARG A 142 -2.37 19.75 -13.91
N ALA A 143 -2.40 19.13 -12.74
CA ALA A 143 -2.75 17.73 -12.60
C ALA A 143 -4.20 17.46 -13.04
N THR A 144 -4.39 16.35 -13.73
CA THR A 144 -5.71 15.77 -13.95
C THR A 144 -6.31 15.27 -12.65
N ILE A 145 -5.46 14.81 -11.74
CA ILE A 145 -5.86 14.24 -10.45
C ILE A 145 -4.76 14.42 -9.41
N VAL A 146 -5.17 14.73 -8.18
CA VAL A 146 -4.29 14.82 -7.01
C VAL A 146 -4.68 13.72 -6.05
N LEU A 147 -3.70 12.92 -5.64
CA LEU A 147 -3.83 11.89 -4.62
C LEU A 147 -3.06 12.35 -3.39
N ASP A 148 -3.77 12.70 -2.32
CA ASP A 148 -3.16 13.03 -1.03
C ASP A 148 -3.11 11.81 -0.11
N VAL A 149 -1.91 11.24 0.05
CA VAL A 149 -1.68 10.08 0.92
C VAL A 149 -1.41 10.49 2.37
N LEU A 150 -1.09 11.77 2.61
CA LEU A 150 -0.90 12.31 3.97
C LEU A 150 -2.24 12.63 4.64
N GLY A 151 -3.31 12.71 3.85
CA GLY A 151 -4.66 12.96 4.34
C GLY A 151 -4.83 14.36 4.90
N SER A 152 -4.33 15.39 4.20
CA SER A 152 -4.59 16.77 4.60
C SER A 152 -6.11 16.96 4.71
N PRO A 153 -6.61 17.54 5.82
CA PRO A 153 -8.02 17.86 5.92
C PRO A 153 -8.36 18.86 4.82
N THR A 154 -9.24 18.44 3.91
CA THR A 154 -9.89 19.31 2.93
C THR A 154 -10.81 20.30 3.60
#